data_AF-A0A1B7NR38-F1
#
_entry.id   AF-A0A1B7NR38-F1
#
_cell.length_a   1.000
_cell.length_b   1.000
_cell.length_c   1.000
_cell.angle_alpha   90.00
_cell.angle_beta   90.00
_cell.angle_gamma   90.00
#
_symmetry.space_group_name_H-M   'P 1'
#
loop_
_entity.id
_entity.type
_entity.pdbx_description
1 polymer ?
#
loop_
_entity_poly.entity_id
_entity_poly.type
_entity_poly.pdbx_seq_one_letter_code
_entity_poly.pdbx_strand_id
1 'polypeptide(L)'
;ALPLSPDVKKINPNGVAALARDVDYLTQFVDSLGVPILRENLDELQQTVQLLQSENTDEFYDISTRNKKYGRVDAMNGPILLEKLVATVHSPQKQDKFSALSTRFGMK
;
A
#
# COMPACT_ATOMS: atom_id res chain seq x y z
N ALA A 1 -4.61 11.48 -0.37
CA ALA A 1 -5.86 10.90 0.18
C ALA A 1 -5.47 9.80 1.18
N LEU A 2 -6.28 9.58 2.23
CA LEU A 2 -5.97 8.58 3.27
C LEU A 2 -6.35 7.16 2.82
N PRO A 3 -5.51 6.13 3.08
CA PRO A 3 -5.77 4.74 2.64
C PRO A 3 -7.14 4.16 3.01
N LEU A 4 -7.63 4.46 4.22
CA LEU A 4 -8.93 3.98 4.71
C LEU A 4 -10.13 4.80 4.20
N SER A 5 -9.91 5.94 3.56
CA SER A 5 -11.00 6.78 3.03
C SER A 5 -11.93 5.97 2.11
N PRO A 6 -13.26 6.10 2.26
CA PRO A 6 -14.23 5.42 1.39
C PRO A 6 -14.05 5.72 -0.11
N ASP A 7 -13.50 6.90 -0.44
CA ASP A 7 -13.27 7.34 -1.81
C ASP A 7 -12.01 6.72 -2.44
N VAL A 8 -11.10 6.21 -1.60
CA VAL A 8 -9.91 5.49 -2.07
C VAL A 8 -10.29 4.04 -2.34
N LYS A 9 -10.37 3.70 -3.63
CA LYS A 9 -10.69 2.35 -4.10
C LYS A 9 -9.47 1.47 -4.35
N LYS A 10 -8.33 2.08 -4.62
CA LYS A 10 -7.07 1.38 -4.94
C LYS A 10 -5.90 2.10 -4.28
N ILE A 11 -4.99 1.31 -3.71
CA ILE A 11 -3.70 1.71 -3.18
C ILE A 11 -2.67 0.98 -4.04
N ASN A 12 -1.78 1.73 -4.70
CA ASN A 12 -0.76 1.14 -5.56
C ASN A 12 0.62 1.17 -4.87
N PRO A 13 1.62 0.43 -5.41
CA PRO A 13 2.93 0.34 -4.78
C PRO A 13 3.64 1.69 -4.63
N ASN A 14 3.43 2.63 -5.57
CA ASN A 14 4.00 3.98 -5.48
C ASN A 14 3.41 4.75 -4.29
N GLY A 15 2.10 4.61 -4.04
CA GLY A 15 1.42 5.20 -2.89
C GLY A 15 1.89 4.59 -1.57
N VAL A 16 2.09 3.27 -1.53
CA VAL A 16 2.69 2.59 -0.38
C VAL A 16 4.11 3.09 -0.12
N ALA A 17 4.94 3.21 -1.16
CA ALA A 17 6.32 3.68 -1.03
C ALA A 17 6.41 5.14 -0.55
N ALA A 18 5.50 6.00 -1.02
CA ALA A 18 5.38 7.37 -0.53
C ALA A 18 4.98 7.40 0.95
N LEU A 19 3.93 6.67 1.33
CA LEU A 19 3.49 6.56 2.72
C LEU A 19 4.60 6.02 3.63
N ALA A 20 5.36 5.02 3.19
CA ALA A 20 6.47 4.46 3.95
C ALA A 20 7.56 5.51 4.24
N ARG A 21 7.88 6.34 3.25
CA ARG A 21 8.82 7.46 3.42
C ARG A 21 8.29 8.51 4.40
N ASP A 22 7.02 8.88 4.29
CA ASP A 22 6.40 9.85 5.18
C ASP A 22 6.39 9.34 6.64
N VAL A 23 6.11 8.06 6.84
CA VAL A 23 6.13 7.41 8.15
C VAL A 23 7.56 7.31 8.71
N ASP A 24 8.56 7.02 7.87
CA ASP A 24 9.97 7.04 8.27
C ASP A 24 10.40 8.44 8.77
N TYR A 25 10.08 9.49 8.02
CA TYR A 25 10.35 10.87 8.46
C TYR A 25 9.63 11.25 9.76
N LEU A 26 8.36 10.87 9.90
CA LEU A 26 7.62 11.09 11.15
C LEU A 26 8.27 10.35 12.32
N THR A 27 8.73 9.12 12.08
CA THR A 27 9.38 8.28 13.10
C THR A 27 10.69 8.90 13.54
N GLN A 28 11.55 9.30 12.60
CA GLN A 28 12.81 9.98 12.90
C GLN A 28 12.60 11.30 13.64
N PHE A 29 11.57 12.07 13.26
CA PHE A 29 11.19 13.27 13.98
C PHE A 29 10.79 12.96 15.43
N VAL A 30 9.92 11.97 15.65
CA VAL A 30 9.50 11.57 16.99
C VAL A 30 10.67 11.05 17.83
N ASP A 31 11.55 10.25 17.25
CA ASP A 31 12.77 9.76 17.91
C ASP A 31 13.67 10.94 18.35
N SER A 32 13.76 12.00 17.54
CA SER A 32 14.53 13.20 17.86
C SER A 32 14.02 13.99 19.08
N LEU A 33 12.76 13.77 19.49
CA LEU A 33 12.18 14.40 20.69
C LEU A 33 12.71 13.79 21.99
N GLY A 34 13.34 12.60 21.94
CA GLY A 34 13.89 11.94 23.12
C GLY A 34 12.84 11.43 24.11
N VAL A 35 11.61 11.18 23.64
CA VAL A 35 10.47 10.70 24.45
C VAL A 35 10.03 9.33 23.94
N PRO A 36 10.53 8.21 24.50
CA PRO A 36 10.28 6.87 23.97
C PRO A 36 8.80 6.49 23.85
N ILE A 37 7.94 6.96 24.75
CA ILE A 37 6.51 6.66 24.70
C ILE A 37 5.82 7.24 23.45
N LEU A 38 6.34 8.33 22.87
CA LEU A 38 5.80 8.88 21.62
C LEU A 38 6.08 7.96 20.43
N ARG A 39 7.17 7.19 20.49
CA ARG A 39 7.56 6.24 19.45
C ARG A 39 6.61 5.03 19.41
N GLU A 40 6.15 4.59 20.57
CA GLU A 40 5.16 3.50 20.71
C GLU A 40 3.79 3.89 20.12
N ASN A 41 3.42 5.17 20.19
CA ASN A 41 2.18 5.67 19.57
C ASN A 41 2.17 5.54 18.04
N LEU A 42 3.33 5.30 17.41
CA LEU A 42 3.45 5.09 15.97
C LEU A 42 3.44 3.61 15.57
N ASP A 43 3.40 2.68 16.52
CA ASP A 43 3.54 1.24 16.26
C ASP A 43 2.48 0.72 15.29
N GLU A 44 1.21 1.10 15.47
CA GLU A 44 0.12 0.71 14.57
C GLU A 44 0.37 1.21 13.14
N LEU A 45 0.77 2.47 12.99
CA LEU A 45 1.05 3.09 11.70
C LEU A 45 2.21 2.38 10.99
N GLN A 46 3.28 2.08 11.72
CA GLN A 46 4.45 1.39 11.15
C GLN A 46 4.15 -0.05 10.75
N GLN A 47 3.48 -0.81 11.62
CA GLN A 47 3.09 -2.18 11.26
C GLN A 47 2.07 -2.21 10.11
N THR A 48 1.22 -1.18 9.99
CA THR A 48 0.31 -1.03 8.85
C THR A 48 1.09 -0.81 7.55
N VAL A 49 2.12 0.04 7.55
CA VAL A 49 3.00 0.23 6.39
C VAL A 49 3.76 -1.07 6.07
N GLN A 50 4.29 -1.76 7.07
CA GLN A 50 4.97 -3.05 6.87
C GLN A 50 4.03 -4.09 6.24
N LEU A 51 2.78 -4.15 6.68
CA LEU A 51 1.77 -5.02 6.08
C LEU A 51 1.52 -4.67 4.60
N LEU A 52 1.37 -3.38 4.29
CA LEU A 52 1.17 -2.90 2.92
C LEU A 52 2.39 -3.11 2.01
N GLN A 53 3.58 -3.22 2.58
CA GLN A 53 4.83 -3.53 1.88
C GLN A 53 5.13 -5.04 1.83
N SER A 54 4.31 -5.89 2.45
CA SER A 54 4.56 -7.33 2.47
C SER A 54 4.40 -7.93 1.08
N GLU A 55 5.39 -8.70 0.65
CA GLU A 55 5.30 -9.54 -0.55
C GLU A 55 4.28 -10.68 -0.40
N ASN A 56 3.93 -11.03 0.85
CA ASN A 56 2.93 -12.02 1.18
C ASN A 56 1.96 -11.47 2.22
N THR A 57 0.86 -10.88 1.74
CA THR A 57 -0.19 -10.31 2.60
C THR A 57 -1.08 -11.38 3.23
N ASP A 58 -1.07 -12.61 2.71
CA ASP A 58 -1.88 -13.72 3.24
C ASP A 58 -1.44 -14.11 4.67
N GLU A 59 -0.19 -13.83 5.01
CA GLU A 59 0.35 -13.97 6.37
C GLU A 59 -0.44 -13.21 7.43
N PHE A 60 -1.16 -12.15 7.05
CA PHE A 60 -2.00 -11.39 7.97
C PHE A 60 -3.24 -12.17 8.44
N TYR A 61 -3.68 -13.16 7.69
CA TYR A 61 -4.82 -14.01 8.05
C TYR A 61 -4.40 -15.20 8.93
N ASP A 62 -3.11 -15.53 8.98
CA ASP A 62 -2.58 -16.49 9.94
C ASP A 62 -2.44 -15.82 11.32
N ILE A 63 -3.21 -16.27 12.31
CA ILE A 63 -3.27 -15.65 13.64
C ILE A 63 -1.88 -15.58 14.30
N SER A 64 -1.08 -16.64 14.16
CA SER A 64 0.26 -16.71 14.75
C SER A 64 1.19 -15.66 14.14
N THR A 65 1.22 -15.60 12.80
CA THR A 65 2.06 -14.66 12.06
C THR A 65 1.58 -13.23 12.22
N ARG A 66 0.26 -12.99 12.19
CA ARG A 66 -0.35 -11.70 12.49
C ARG A 66 0.07 -11.19 13.86
N ASN A 67 -0.10 -11.99 14.92
CA ASN A 67 0.26 -11.55 16.27
C ASN A 67 1.76 -11.23 16.40
N LYS A 68 2.60 -11.95 15.67
CA LYS A 68 4.06 -11.76 15.68
C LYS A 68 4.52 -10.53 14.90
N LYS A 69 3.98 -10.29 13.70
CA LYS A 69 4.46 -9.25 12.77
C LYS A 69 3.58 -8.00 12.73
N TYR A 70 2.27 -8.18 12.89
CA TYR A 70 1.25 -7.17 12.63
C TYR A 70 0.26 -7.02 13.80
N GLY A 71 0.69 -7.37 15.02
CA GLY A 71 -0.18 -7.40 16.21
C GLY A 71 -0.73 -6.05 16.64
N ARG A 72 -0.19 -4.95 16.11
CA ARG A 72 -0.64 -3.57 16.34
C ARG A 72 -1.59 -3.07 15.25
N VAL A 73 -1.70 -3.77 14.12
CA VAL A 73 -2.64 -3.41 13.06
C VAL A 73 -4.05 -3.78 13.49
N ASP A 74 -4.97 -2.81 13.43
CA ASP A 74 -6.38 -3.05 13.71
C ASP A 74 -6.94 -4.21 12.86
N ALA A 75 -7.67 -5.11 13.52
CA ALA A 75 -8.14 -6.36 12.94
C ALA A 75 -9.18 -6.13 11.83
N MET A 76 -9.92 -5.02 11.87
CA MET A 76 -10.96 -4.69 10.90
C MET A 76 -10.38 -3.87 9.74
N ASN A 77 -9.42 -2.99 10.01
CA ASN A 77 -8.79 -2.14 9.01
C ASN A 77 -7.79 -2.87 8.13
N GLY A 78 -7.05 -3.86 8.67
CA GLY A 78 -6.09 -4.65 7.91
C GLY A 78 -6.68 -5.25 6.63
N PRO A 79 -7.78 -6.02 6.70
CA PRO A 79 -8.41 -6.59 5.51
C PRO A 79 -8.92 -5.55 4.51
N ILE A 80 -9.46 -4.41 4.99
CA ILE A 80 -9.93 -3.32 4.12
C ILE A 80 -8.77 -2.70 3.34
N LEU A 81 -7.60 -2.54 3.97
CA LEU A 81 -6.41 -2.02 3.33
C LEU A 81 -5.86 -2.99 2.29
N LEU A 82 -5.83 -4.28 2.61
CA LEU A 82 -5.37 -5.33 1.70
C LEU A 82 -6.30 -5.48 0.49
N GLU A 83 -7.61 -5.36 0.65
CA GLU A 83 -8.57 -5.36 -0.47
C GLU A 83 -8.32 -4.22 -1.46
N LYS A 84 -7.91 -3.05 -0.95
CA LYS A 84 -7.58 -1.89 -1.79
C LYS A 84 -6.21 -2.01 -2.44
N LEU A 85 -5.31 -2.88 -1.95
CA LEU A 85 -3.94 -2.97 -2.44
C LEU A 85 -3.91 -3.61 -3.84
N VAL A 86 -3.22 -2.98 -4.79
CA VAL A 86 -3.01 -3.53 -6.13
C VAL A 86 -1.54 -3.86 -6.36
N ALA A 87 -1.26 -5.06 -6.88
CA ALA A 87 0.10 -5.57 -7.05
C ALA A 87 0.93 -4.79 -8.09
N THR A 88 0.28 -4.25 -9.13
CA THR A 88 0.99 -3.57 -10.23
C THR A 88 0.27 -2.33 -10.71
N VAL A 89 1.06 -1.30 -11.04
CA VAL A 89 0.57 -0.10 -11.71
C VAL A 89 0.42 -0.42 -13.20
N HIS A 90 -0.80 -0.76 -13.62
CA HIS A 90 -1.08 -0.85 -15.05
C HIS A 90 -1.13 0.57 -15.63
N SER A 91 -0.14 0.95 -16.42
CA SER A 91 -0.30 2.09 -17.31
C SER A 91 -1.43 1.75 -18.29
N PRO A 92 -2.41 2.63 -18.53
CA PRO A 92 -3.34 2.41 -19.63
C PRO A 92 -2.51 2.37 -20.91
N GLN A 93 -2.33 1.17 -21.47
CA GLN A 93 -1.75 1.05 -22.79
C GLN A 93 -2.67 1.83 -23.71
N LYS A 94 -2.17 2.92 -24.30
CA LYS A 94 -2.84 3.57 -25.42
C LYS A 94 -3.04 2.47 -26.45
N GLN A 95 -4.24 1.93 -26.56
CA GLN A 95 -4.64 1.19 -27.73
C GLN A 95 -4.51 2.18 -28.88
N ASP A 96 -3.46 2.04 -29.68
CA ASP A 96 -3.33 2.79 -30.93
C ASP A 96 -4.50 2.37 -31.80
N LYS A 97 -5.56 3.19 -31.76
CA LYS A 97 -6.79 3.02 -32.54
C LYS A 97 -6.51 2.99 -34.05
N PHE A 98 -5.30 3.36 -34.46
CA PHE A 98 -4.82 3.34 -35.83
C PHE A 98 -4.23 2.00 -36.27
N SER A 99 -3.75 1.14 -35.36
CA SER A 99 -3.20 -0.18 -35.72
C SER A 99 -4.28 -1.12 -36.28
N ALA A 100 -5.55 -0.92 -35.90
CA ALA A 100 -6.69 -1.67 -36.43
C ALA A 100 -7.17 -1.19 -37.82
N LEU A 101 -6.74 0.01 -38.26
CA LEU A 101 -7.10 0.55 -39.58
C LEU A 101 -6.14 0.07 -40.69
N SER A 102 -4.88 -0.18 -40.34
CA SER A 102 -3.84 -0.66 -41.27
C SER A 102 -4.13 -2.06 -41.84
N THR A 103 -4.86 -2.90 -41.10
CA THR A 103 -5.20 -4.26 -41.54
C THR A 103 -6.38 -4.29 -42.54
N ARG A 104 -7.17 -3.21 -42.63
CA ARG A 104 -8.39 -3.17 -43.46
C ARG A 104 -8.17 -2.56 -44.84
N PHE A 105 -7.13 -1.76 -45.02
CA PHE A 105 -6.74 -1.22 -46.30
C PHE A 105 -5.39 -1.81 -46.69
N GLY A 106 -5.43 -2.99 -47.31
CA GLY A 106 -4.25 -3.59 -47.94
C GLY A 106 -3.64 -2.62 -48.95
N MET A 107 -2.57 -1.94 -48.56
CA MET A 107 -1.69 -1.23 -49.48
C MET A 107 -0.74 -2.27 -50.09
N LYS A 108 -0.89 -2.50 -51.39
CA LYS A 108 0.14 -3.09 -52.25
C LYS A 108 1.19 -2.04 -52.58
#